data_AF-A0A3D2ITM1-F1
#
_entry.id   AF-A0A3D2ITM1-F1
#
_cell.length_a   1.000
_cell.length_b   1.000
_cell.length_c   1.000
_cell.angle_alpha   90.00
_cell.angle_beta   90.00
_cell.angle_gamma   90.00
#
_symmetry.space_group_name_H-M   'P 1'
#
loop_
_entity.id
_entity.type
_entity.pdbx_description
1 polymer ?
#
loop_
_entity_poly.entity_id
_entity_poly.type
_entity_poly.pdbx_seq_one_letter_code
_entity_poly.pdbx_strand_id
1 'polypeptide(L)' 'MEFIGVILLVIASIMCIIYSIKLIIIAFQESVLWGLLYLFLPFANLYFIITRWAECSSPFLRSLIAVAFMIVGALMAS' A
#
# COMPACT_ATOMS: atom_id res chain seq x y z
N MET A 1 18.66 16.92 -9.76
CA MET A 1 17.52 16.53 -8.90
C MET A 1 16.77 15.35 -9.50
N GLU A 2 16.59 15.34 -10.83
CA GLU A 2 15.90 14.26 -11.56
C GLU A 2 16.37 12.84 -11.21
N PHE A 3 17.68 12.57 -11.27
CA PHE A 3 18.22 11.23 -10.95
C PHE A 3 17.88 10.76 -9.53
N ILE A 4 17.90 11.66 -8.55
CA ILE A 4 17.51 11.38 -7.15
C ILE A 4 16.00 11.12 -7.07
N GLY A 5 15.19 11.91 -7.79
CA GLY A 5 13.74 11.74 -7.87
C GLY A 5 13.34 10.37 -8.43
N VAL A 6 14.01 9.92 -9.50
CA VAL A 6 13.79 8.59 -10.10
C VAL A 6 14.14 7.47 -9.12
N ILE A 7 15.28 7.55 -8.41
CA ILE A 7 15.65 6.55 -7.40
C ILE A 7 14.59 6.48 -6.30
N LEU A 8 14.15 7.64 -5.80
CA LEU A 8 13.14 7.72 -4.76
C LEU A 8 11.81 7.11 -5.22
N LEU A 9 11.38 7.41 -6.45
CA LEU A 9 10.18 6.83 -7.07
C LEU A 9 10.24 5.31 -7.12
N VAL A 10 11.37 4.74 -7.54
CA VAL A 10 11.54 3.29 -7.64
C VAL A 10 11.44 2.63 -6.27
N ILE A 11 12.15 3.18 -5.26
CA ILE A 11 12.12 2.64 -3.89
C ILE A 11 10.71 2.73 -3.31
N ALA A 12 10.05 3.88 -3.44
CA ALA A 12 8.69 4.10 -2.98
C ALA A 12 7.69 3.16 -3.65
N SER A 13 7.84 2.90 -4.96
CA SER A 13 7.01 1.96 -5.70
C SER A 13 7.15 0.54 -5.19
N ILE A 14 8.39 0.08 -4.96
CA ILE A 14 8.66 -1.25 -4.41
C ILE A 14 8.03 -1.38 -3.02
N MET A 15 8.21 -0.38 -2.15
CA MET A 15 7.61 -0.37 -0.83
C MET A 15 6.08 -0.44 -0.89
N CYS A 16 5.45 0.36 -1.76
CA CYS A 16 4.01 0.36 -1.94
C CYS A 16 3.50 -1.03 -2.34
N ILE A 17 4.15 -1.67 -3.32
CA ILE A 17 3.79 -3.02 -3.77
C ILE A 17 3.90 -4.03 -2.62
N ILE A 18 5.02 -4.03 -1.88
CA ILE A 18 5.25 -4.97 -0.78
C ILE A 18 4.14 -4.86 0.29
N TYR A 19 3.83 -3.63 0.73
CA TYR A 19 2.83 -3.44 1.79
C TYR A 19 1.40 -3.65 1.31
N SER A 20 1.09 -3.32 0.05
CA SER A 20 -0.20 -3.66 -0.56
C SER A 20 -0.40 -5.17 -0.67
N ILE A 21 0.62 -5.92 -1.11
CA ILE A 21 0.56 -7.40 -1.14
C ILE A 21 0.37 -7.95 0.27
N LYS A 22 1.06 -7.40 1.28
CA LYS A 22 0.89 -7.85 2.67
C LYS A 22 -0.54 -7.68 3.17
N LEU A 23 -1.21 -6.57 2.85
CA LEU A 23 -2.62 -6.37 3.20
C LEU A 23 -3.55 -7.36 2.49
N ILE A 24 -3.28 -7.65 1.22
CA ILE A 24 -4.02 -8.66 0.45
C ILE A 24 -3.85 -10.04 1.11
N ILE A 25 -2.62 -10.42 1.50
CA ILE A 25 -2.35 -11.68 2.19
C ILE A 25 -3.16 -11.78 3.49
N ILE A 26 -3.18 -10.73 4.31
CA ILE A 26 -3.96 -10.70 5.55
C ILE A 26 -5.45 -10.94 5.25
N ALA A 27 -6.00 -10.31 4.20
CA ALA A 27 -7.38 -10.52 3.78
C ALA A 27 -7.67 -11.97 3.33
N PHE A 28 -6.76 -12.58 2.57
CA PHE A 28 -6.88 -13.98 2.16
C PHE A 28 -6.68 -14.98 3.30
N GLN A 29 -5.89 -14.63 4.32
CA GLN A 29 -5.72 -15.43 5.53
C GLN A 29 -7.00 -15.50 6.36
N GLU A 30 -7.84 -14.45 6.34
CA GLU A 30 -9.15 -14.46 6.99
C GLU A 30 -10.15 -15.33 6.21
N SER A 31 -10.29 -15.11 4.90
CA SER A 31 -11.02 -16.01 4.00
C SER A 31 -10.79 -15.67 2.53
N VAL A 32 -11.04 -16.64 1.63
CA VAL A 32 -11.00 -16.39 0.18
C VAL A 32 -11.98 -15.29 -0.23
N LEU A 33 -13.18 -15.26 0.37
CA LEU A 33 -14.18 -14.22 0.07
C LEU A 33 -13.65 -12.83 0.46
N TRP A 34 -13.09 -12.66 1.67
CA TRP A 34 -12.51 -11.38 2.09
C TRP A 34 -11.34 -10.95 1.21
N GLY A 35 -10.46 -11.88 0.82
CA GLY A 35 -9.38 -11.58 -0.12
C GLY A 35 -9.88 -11.03 -1.47
N LEU A 36 -10.94 -11.63 -2.02
CA LEU A 36 -11.57 -11.16 -3.26
C LEU A 36 -12.28 -9.81 -3.08
N LEU A 37 -13.05 -9.65 -2.00
CA LEU A 37 -13.70 -8.36 -1.68
C LEU A 37 -12.65 -7.26 -1.53
N TYR A 38 -11.55 -7.52 -0.84
CA TYR A 38 -10.45 -6.58 -0.64
C TYR A 38 -9.82 -6.14 -1.97
N LEU A 39 -9.61 -7.06 -2.91
CA LEU A 39 -8.98 -6.79 -4.20
C LEU A 39 -9.88 -6.00 -5.16
N PHE A 40 -11.15 -6.36 -5.26
CA PHE A 40 -12.04 -5.88 -6.33
C PHE A 40 -13.00 -4.77 -5.88
N LEU A 41 -13.23 -4.59 -4.57
CA LEU A 41 -14.16 -3.58 -4.05
C LEU A 41 -13.41 -2.54 -3.21
N PRO A 42 -13.29 -1.28 -3.69
CA PRO A 42 -12.49 -0.26 -3.02
C PRO A 42 -12.99 0.08 -1.61
N PHE A 43 -14.31 0.07 -1.40
CA PHE A 43 -14.89 0.31 -0.07
C PHE A 43 -14.69 -0.89 0.88
N ALA A 44 -14.64 -2.11 0.35
CA ALA A 44 -14.40 -3.31 1.17
C ALA A 44 -12.97 -3.36 1.69
N ASN A 45 -11.98 -2.91 0.89
CA ASN A 45 -10.60 -2.70 1.34
C ASN A 45 -10.56 -1.81 2.59
N LEU A 46 -11.09 -0.59 2.49
CA LEU A 46 -11.02 0.36 3.61
C LEU A 46 -11.78 -0.15 4.83
N TYR A 47 -12.96 -0.73 4.62
CA TYR A 47 -13.72 -1.38 5.68
C TYR A 47 -12.90 -2.46 6.38
N PHE A 48 -12.23 -3.33 5.61
CA PHE A 48 -11.38 -4.41 6.14
C PHE A 48 -10.24 -3.85 6.99
N ILE A 49 -9.50 -2.84 6.49
CA ILE A 49 -8.39 -2.23 7.23
C ILE A 49 -8.85 -1.62 8.55
N ILE A 50 -9.95 -0.86 8.52
CA ILE A 50 -10.46 -0.16 9.71
C ILE A 50 -10.94 -1.16 10.77
N THR A 51 -11.61 -2.22 10.35
CA THR A 51 -12.17 -3.24 11.27
C THR A 51 -11.12 -4.23 11.77
N ARG A 52 -10.04 -4.48 11.00
CA ARG A 52 -8.90 -5.34 11.37
C ARG A 52 -7.64 -4.51 11.64
N TRP A 53 -7.82 -3.36 12.28
CA TRP A 53 -6.75 -2.38 12.46
C TRP A 53 -5.51 -2.92 13.19
N ALA A 54 -5.70 -3.81 14.18
CA ALA A 54 -4.59 -4.40 14.93
C ALA A 54 -3.57 -5.10 14.00
N GLU A 55 -4.04 -5.77 12.96
CA GLU A 55 -3.20 -6.51 12.00
C GLU A 55 -2.81 -5.64 10.79
N CYS A 56 -3.71 -4.77 10.34
CA CYS A 56 -3.54 -3.99 9.12
C CYS A 56 -2.80 -2.66 9.31
N SER A 57 -2.78 -2.09 10.52
CA SER A 57 -2.23 -0.75 10.78
C SER A 57 -0.78 -0.58 10.33
N SER A 58 0.09 -1.53 10.68
CA SER A 58 1.51 -1.48 10.32
C SER A 58 1.75 -1.47 8.80
N PRO A 59 1.27 -2.46 8.02
CA PRO A 59 1.44 -2.41 6.57
C PRO A 59 0.72 -1.23 5.92
N PHE A 60 -0.48 -0.84 6.38
CA PHE A 60 -1.22 0.29 5.81
C PHE A 60 -0.52 1.64 6.02
N LEU A 61 -0.05 1.94 7.23
CA LEU A 61 0.66 3.19 7.50
C LEU A 61 1.97 3.26 6.71
N ARG A 62 2.66 2.13 6.54
CA ARG A 62 3.90 2.07 5.75
C ARG A 62 3.64 2.24 4.25
N SER A 63 2.52 1.75 3.71
CA SER A 63 2.14 2.02 2.32
C SER A 63 1.79 3.51 2.13
N LEU A 64 1.11 4.15 3.09
CA LEU A 64 0.85 5.59 3.04
C LEU A 64 2.13 6.43 3.04
N ILE A 65 3.11 6.07 3.87
CA ILE A 65 4.44 6.71 3.86
C ILE A 65 5.10 6.52 2.49
N ALA A 66 5.04 5.32 1.91
CA ALA A 66 5.58 5.07 0.57
C ALA A 66 4.89 5.93 -0.51
N VAL A 67 3.57 6.11 -0.44
CA VAL A 67 2.84 7.02 -1.34
C VAL A 67 3.31 8.46 -1.19
N ALA A 68 3.54 8.95 0.03
CA ALA A 68 4.09 10.29 0.24
C ALA A 68 5.48 10.45 -0.41
N PHE A 69 6.37 9.47 -0.25
CA PHE A 69 7.67 9.46 -0.92
C PHE A 69 7.56 9.36 -2.44
N MET A 70 6.57 8.64 -2.96
CA MET A 70 6.29 8.53 -4.39
C MET A 70 5.91 9.90 -4.98
N ILE A 71 5.06 10.66 -4.29
CA ILE A 71 4.67 12.02 -4.70
C ILE A 71 5.89 12.95 -4.70
N VAL A 72 6.69 12.93 -3.64
CA VAL A 72 7.92 13.73 -3.56
C VAL A 72 8.90 13.37 -4.67
N GLY A 73 9.11 12.07 -4.91
CA GLY A 73 9.98 11.59 -5.99
C GLY A 73 9.50 12.03 -7.38
N ALA A 74 8.19 11.99 -7.62
CA ALA A 74 7.59 12.47 -8.88
C ALA A 74 7.83 13.97 -9.10
N LEU A 75 7.62 14.79 -8.07
CA LEU A 75 7.86 16.24 -8.15
C LEU A 75 9.33 16.61 -8.34
N MET A 76 10.26 15.76 -7.88
CA MET A 76 11.70 15.95 -8.07
C MET A 76 12.22 15.43 -9.42
N ALA A 77 11.45 14.56 -10.08
CA ALA A 77 11.78 13.95 -11.37
C ALA A 77 11.18 14.70 -12.58
N SER A 78 10.23 15.61 -12.34
CA SER A 78 9.68 16.58 -13.30
C SER A 78 10.50 17.85 -13.36
#